data_AF-A0A3P6UNT9-F1
#
_entry.id   AF-A0A3P6UNT9-F1
#
_cell.length_a   1.000
_cell.length_b   1.000
_cell.length_c   1.000
_cell.angle_alpha   90.00
_cell.angle_beta   90.00
_cell.angle_gamma   90.00
#
_symmetry.space_group_name_H-M   'P 1'
#
loop_
_entity.id
_entity.type
_entity.pdbx_description
1 polymer ?
#
loop_
_entity_poly.entity_id
_entity_poly.type
_entity_poly.pdbx_seq_one_letter_code
_entity_poly.pdbx_strand_id
1 'polypeptide(L)'
;SNPSAAKCALGGFPNPKDCSKCVCPGGYGGRLCNERPSGCGNVLQATTSYLKFEDNIGQSWIKKSSENDYFLMCNYWIEVISSYHEYGIAPLGRTVEIKFHNFTDRVATDGCYFAGVEIKTQKDQRSTGYRQATNKSLLSVCSGNYTGELFKSERNIVPIITYSRIWVVKTELWYRMGRFTQQRAYLRKRVDNQAIQHLISPIIYVLHYDKEFMSNESEMK
;
A
#
# COMPACT_ATOMS: atom_id res chain seq x y z
N SER A 1 20.32 21.01 13.30
CA SER A 1 19.86 19.61 13.48
C SER A 1 20.80 18.92 14.46
N ASN A 2 20.27 18.16 15.42
CA ASN A 2 21.11 17.37 16.34
C ASN A 2 21.69 16.16 15.56
N PRO A 3 23.03 16.05 15.40
CA PRO A 3 23.65 14.97 14.60
C PRO A 3 23.43 13.56 15.18
N SER A 4 23.01 13.45 16.45
CA SER A 4 22.67 12.18 17.10
C SER A 4 21.20 11.77 16.92
N ALA A 5 20.37 12.60 16.30
CA ALA A 5 18.96 12.29 16.09
C ALA A 5 18.78 11.22 15.00
N ALA A 6 17.86 10.28 15.24
CA ALA A 6 17.52 9.22 14.32
C ALA A 6 17.00 9.76 12.98
N LYS A 7 17.45 9.14 11.88
CA LYS A 7 16.93 9.39 10.54
C LYS A 7 15.68 8.56 10.33
N CYS A 8 14.52 9.16 10.57
CA CYS A 8 13.23 8.48 10.49
C CYS A 8 12.78 8.30 9.03
N ALA A 9 12.28 7.11 8.73
CA ALA A 9 11.70 6.79 7.44
C ALA A 9 10.21 7.22 7.37
N LEU A 10 9.69 7.26 6.14
CA LEU A 10 8.26 7.28 5.82
C LEU A 10 7.47 8.43 6.50
N GLY A 11 8.14 9.54 6.80
CA GLY A 11 7.53 10.71 7.41
C GLY A 11 7.47 10.69 8.94
N GLY A 12 8.12 9.73 9.60
CA GLY A 12 8.34 9.77 11.04
C GLY A 12 9.25 10.92 11.46
N PHE A 13 9.26 11.22 12.76
CA PHE A 13 10.11 12.27 13.34
C PHE A 13 10.84 11.77 14.60
N PRO A 14 12.03 12.31 14.93
CA PRO A 14 12.76 11.90 16.12
C PRO A 14 11.92 12.05 17.38
N ASN A 15 11.92 11.05 18.25
CA ASN A 15 11.13 11.08 19.47
C ASN A 15 11.68 12.16 20.43
N PRO A 16 10.83 13.09 20.93
CA PRO A 16 11.28 14.18 21.81
C PRO A 16 11.90 13.71 23.12
N LYS A 17 11.52 12.52 23.61
CA LYS A 17 12.03 11.94 24.86
C LYS A 17 13.27 11.06 24.65
N ASP A 18 13.50 10.60 23.43
CA ASP A 18 14.58 9.70 23.08
C ASP A 18 14.92 9.87 21.59
N CYS A 19 15.86 10.77 21.29
CA CYS A 19 16.19 11.13 19.92
C CYS A 19 16.81 9.98 19.11
N SER A 20 17.15 8.85 19.73
CA SER A 20 17.72 7.66 19.05
C SER A 20 16.68 6.80 18.33
N LYS A 21 15.39 7.07 18.57
CA LYS A 21 14.25 6.41 17.94
C LYS A 21 13.25 7.41 17.36
N CYS A 22 12.34 6.90 16.56
CA CYS A 22 11.34 7.69 15.87
C CYS A 22 9.94 7.51 16.46
N VAL A 23 9.12 8.55 16.35
CA VAL A 23 7.66 8.43 16.41
C VAL A 23 7.18 8.15 14.98
N CYS A 24 6.44 7.06 14.82
CA CYS A 24 6.08 6.54 13.50
C CYS A 24 4.65 6.88 13.09
N PRO A 25 4.41 7.15 11.80
CA PRO A 25 3.06 7.23 11.27
C PRO A 25 2.31 5.90 11.42
N GLY A 26 0.98 5.97 11.44
CA GLY A 26 0.12 4.78 11.51
C GLY A 26 0.44 3.78 10.40
N GLY A 27 0.55 2.50 10.76
CA GLY A 27 0.95 1.42 9.86
C GLY A 27 2.47 1.23 9.73
N TYR A 28 3.29 2.01 10.44
CA TYR A 28 4.77 1.88 10.47
C TYR A 28 5.28 1.77 11.90
N GLY A 29 6.38 1.05 12.08
CA GLY A 29 7.00 0.76 13.37
C GLY A 29 8.51 0.51 13.27
N GLY A 30 9.07 -0.07 14.32
CA GLY A 30 10.51 -0.21 14.47
C GLY A 30 11.17 1.10 14.92
N ARG A 31 12.47 1.03 15.20
CA ARG A 31 13.23 2.19 15.73
C ARG A 31 13.23 3.37 14.77
N LEU A 32 13.19 3.10 13.46
CA LEU A 32 13.33 4.10 12.38
C LEU A 32 12.09 4.21 11.48
N CYS A 33 10.94 3.61 11.85
CA CYS A 33 9.70 3.62 11.05
C CYS A 33 9.80 2.91 9.70
N ASN A 34 10.69 1.93 9.58
CA ASN A 34 10.95 1.13 8.38
C ASN A 34 10.51 -0.32 8.52
N GLU A 35 9.75 -0.64 9.57
CA GLU A 35 9.23 -1.97 9.84
C GLU A 35 7.70 -1.92 9.99
N ARG A 36 7.04 -3.06 9.77
CA ARG A 36 5.62 -3.22 10.11
C ARG A 36 5.47 -3.14 11.64
N PRO A 37 4.44 -2.48 12.19
CA PRO A 37 4.17 -2.49 13.62
C PRO A 37 4.10 -3.93 14.16
N SER A 38 4.63 -4.13 15.37
CA SER A 38 4.52 -5.40 16.09
C SER A 38 3.06 -5.74 16.42
N GLY A 39 2.77 -7.03 16.64
CA GLY A 39 1.42 -7.53 16.90
C GLY A 39 0.83 -8.23 15.68
N CYS A 40 -0.50 -8.36 15.66
CA CYS A 40 -1.21 -9.06 14.59
C CYS A 40 -1.08 -8.38 13.23
N GLY A 41 -1.33 -9.17 12.18
CA GLY A 41 -1.11 -8.82 10.79
C GLY A 41 0.22 -9.32 10.25
N ASN A 42 0.42 -9.19 8.94
CA ASN A 42 1.51 -9.82 8.19
C ASN A 42 2.01 -8.94 7.05
N VAL A 43 3.18 -9.28 6.52
CA VAL A 43 3.66 -8.77 5.23
C VAL A 43 3.15 -9.69 4.13
N LEU A 44 2.53 -9.13 3.10
CA LEU A 44 1.89 -9.80 1.98
C LEU A 44 2.53 -9.34 0.68
N GLN A 45 2.93 -10.29 -0.16
CA GLN A 45 3.57 -9.98 -1.43
C GLN A 45 2.54 -9.85 -2.55
N ALA A 46 2.54 -8.70 -3.23
CA ALA A 46 1.71 -8.47 -4.40
C ALA A 46 2.29 -9.14 -5.65
N THR A 47 1.47 -9.88 -6.38
CA THR A 47 1.82 -10.48 -7.68
C THR A 47 1.10 -9.78 -8.82
N THR A 48 1.32 -10.16 -10.08
CA THR A 48 0.63 -9.57 -11.24
C THR A 48 -0.88 -9.90 -11.27
N SER A 49 -1.28 -10.99 -10.63
CA SER A 49 -2.67 -11.44 -10.50
C SER A 49 -3.31 -10.92 -9.23
N TYR A 50 -4.64 -10.78 -9.23
CA TYR A 50 -5.36 -10.42 -8.01
C TYR A 50 -5.30 -11.54 -6.98
N LEU A 51 -4.91 -11.17 -5.77
CA LEU A 51 -4.91 -11.98 -4.57
C LEU A 51 -6.00 -11.49 -3.62
N LYS A 52 -6.59 -12.41 -2.86
CA LYS A 52 -7.59 -12.07 -1.83
C LYS A 52 -6.90 -11.69 -0.54
N PHE A 53 -7.36 -10.61 0.08
CA PHE A 53 -7.08 -10.28 1.47
C PHE A 53 -8.37 -10.39 2.27
N GLU A 54 -8.28 -11.04 3.42
CA GLU A 54 -9.34 -11.11 4.41
C GLU A 54 -8.78 -10.95 5.81
N ASP A 55 -9.50 -10.24 6.66
CA ASP A 55 -9.21 -10.18 8.09
C ASP A 55 -10.50 -10.11 8.91
N ASN A 56 -10.48 -10.71 10.09
CA ASN A 56 -11.57 -10.69 11.06
C ASN A 56 -11.03 -10.12 12.39
N ILE A 57 -11.52 -8.96 12.80
CA ILE A 57 -11.04 -8.29 14.00
C ILE A 57 -12.18 -7.75 14.86
N GLY A 58 -12.07 -7.89 16.17
CA GLY A 58 -13.05 -7.39 17.14
C GLY A 58 -13.21 -8.35 18.31
N GLN A 59 -14.06 -7.97 19.25
CA GLN A 59 -14.34 -8.72 20.47
C GLN A 59 -15.80 -9.14 20.45
N SER A 60 -16.08 -10.44 20.30
CA SER A 60 -17.44 -10.95 20.05
C SER A 60 -18.49 -10.54 21.09
N TRP A 61 -18.06 -10.24 22.32
CA TRP A 61 -18.93 -9.82 23.43
C TRP A 61 -19.17 -8.30 23.53
N ILE A 62 -18.44 -7.47 22.77
CA ILE A 62 -18.57 -6.01 22.84
C ILE A 62 -19.63 -5.51 21.85
N LYS A 63 -20.65 -4.84 22.36
CA LYS A 63 -21.73 -4.22 21.55
C LYS A 63 -21.40 -2.75 21.28
N LYS A 64 -22.12 -2.14 20.34
CA LYS A 64 -22.01 -0.70 20.06
C LYS A 64 -22.35 0.18 21.27
N SER A 65 -23.25 -0.28 22.13
CA SER A 65 -23.66 0.41 23.36
C SER A 65 -22.67 0.22 24.51
N SER A 66 -21.64 -0.62 24.34
CA SER A 66 -20.63 -0.84 25.36
C SER A 66 -19.65 0.32 25.38
N GLU A 67 -19.35 0.84 26.57
CA GLU A 67 -18.22 1.75 26.79
C GLU A 67 -16.92 0.95 26.65
N ASN A 68 -16.32 0.99 25.46
CA ASN A 68 -15.01 0.37 25.21
C ASN A 68 -14.15 1.29 24.34
N ASP A 69 -13.21 2.03 24.94
CA ASP A 69 -12.30 2.92 24.22
C ASP A 69 -11.08 2.22 23.61
N TYR A 70 -10.97 0.91 23.81
CA TYR A 70 -9.86 0.12 23.29
C TYR A 70 -10.18 -0.43 21.89
N PHE A 71 -9.32 -0.08 20.93
CA PHE A 71 -9.32 -0.63 19.59
C PHE A 71 -8.39 -1.83 19.51
N LEU A 72 -8.92 -2.96 19.05
CA LEU A 72 -8.08 -3.98 18.44
C LEU A 72 -7.66 -3.49 17.06
N MET A 73 -6.37 -3.65 16.74
CA MET A 73 -5.81 -3.25 15.46
C MET A 73 -4.84 -4.31 14.93
N CYS A 74 -4.96 -4.68 13.66
CA CYS A 74 -3.97 -5.49 12.96
C CYS A 74 -3.35 -4.69 11.81
N ASN A 75 -2.02 -4.80 11.70
CA ASN A 75 -1.25 -4.02 10.73
C ASN A 75 -0.68 -4.97 9.68
N TYR A 76 -1.07 -4.79 8.43
CA TYR A 76 -0.55 -5.55 7.30
C TYR A 76 0.19 -4.63 6.35
N TRP A 77 1.21 -5.16 5.68
CA TRP A 77 1.85 -4.49 4.56
C TRP A 77 1.62 -5.29 3.30
N ILE A 78 1.11 -4.65 2.25
CA ILE A 78 1.14 -5.22 0.91
C ILE A 78 2.34 -4.62 0.20
N GLU A 79 3.32 -5.44 -0.16
CA GLU A 79 4.56 -5.00 -0.78
C GLU A 79 4.79 -5.62 -2.15
N VAL A 80 5.39 -4.84 -3.04
CA VAL A 80 5.94 -5.36 -4.29
C VAL A 80 7.40 -5.72 -4.06
N ILE A 81 7.65 -7.02 -3.83
CA ILE A 81 9.01 -7.56 -3.85
C ILE A 81 9.40 -7.74 -5.32
N SER A 82 10.42 -7.01 -5.76
CA SER A 82 11.10 -7.33 -7.00
C SER A 82 12.21 -8.33 -6.70
N SER A 83 12.35 -9.33 -7.57
CA SER A 83 13.48 -10.27 -7.59
C SER A 83 14.85 -9.58 -7.71
N TYR A 84 14.91 -8.28 -8.03
CA TYR A 84 16.10 -7.46 -7.86
C TYR A 84 16.18 -6.96 -6.42
N HIS A 85 16.53 -7.89 -5.53
CA HIS A 85 16.74 -7.64 -4.10
C HIS A 85 18.19 -7.21 -3.86
N GLU A 86 18.61 -6.13 -4.52
CA GLU A 86 19.84 -5.44 -4.14
C GLU A 86 19.44 -4.10 -3.54
N TYR A 87 19.67 -3.95 -2.23
CA TYR A 87 19.60 -2.69 -1.49
C TYR A 87 18.24 -2.07 -1.13
N GLY A 88 17.15 -2.86 -1.00
CA GLY A 88 15.89 -2.34 -0.42
C GLY A 88 15.20 -1.26 -1.26
N ILE A 89 15.56 -1.14 -2.54
CA ILE A 89 14.94 -0.26 -3.52
C ILE A 89 14.18 -1.17 -4.48
N ALA A 90 12.86 -1.23 -4.36
CA ALA A 90 12.04 -1.79 -5.43
C ALA A 90 12.33 -0.99 -6.73
N PRO A 91 12.46 -1.64 -7.90
CA PRO A 91 12.66 -0.93 -9.15
C PRO A 91 11.60 0.16 -9.27
N LEU A 92 12.07 1.39 -9.43
CA LEU A 92 11.27 2.60 -9.51
C LEU A 92 10.02 2.34 -10.36
N GLY A 93 8.84 2.53 -9.76
CA GLY A 93 7.57 2.54 -10.49
C GLY A 93 6.68 1.30 -10.38
N ARG A 94 6.94 0.35 -9.47
CA ARG A 94 5.95 -0.67 -9.12
C ARG A 94 5.07 -0.21 -7.96
N THR A 95 3.79 -0.01 -8.27
CA THR A 95 2.75 0.37 -7.30
C THR A 95 1.94 -0.87 -6.92
N VAL A 96 1.02 -0.70 -5.98
CA VAL A 96 0.03 -1.70 -5.58
C VAL A 96 -1.34 -1.18 -6.01
N GLU A 97 -2.11 -2.04 -6.66
CA GLU A 97 -3.53 -1.82 -6.91
C GLU A 97 -4.35 -2.60 -5.89
N ILE A 98 -5.30 -1.93 -5.26
CA ILE A 98 -6.21 -2.52 -4.27
C ILE A 98 -7.63 -2.27 -4.74
N LYS A 99 -8.45 -3.30 -4.85
CA LYS A 99 -9.88 -3.18 -5.12
C LYS A 99 -10.63 -3.56 -3.86
N PHE A 100 -11.36 -2.61 -3.28
CA PHE A 100 -12.18 -2.90 -2.11
C PHE A 100 -13.32 -3.85 -2.50
N HIS A 101 -13.52 -4.91 -1.71
CA HIS A 101 -14.53 -5.92 -2.00
C HIS A 101 -15.72 -5.82 -1.07
N ASN A 102 -15.51 -5.87 0.25
CA ASN A 102 -16.60 -5.87 1.20
C ASN A 102 -16.12 -5.52 2.62
N PHE A 103 -17.06 -5.11 3.47
CA PHE A 103 -16.85 -4.93 4.89
C PHE A 103 -18.13 -5.25 5.66
N THR A 104 -18.02 -5.74 6.89
CA THR A 104 -19.20 -6.02 7.73
C THR A 104 -20.13 -4.80 7.84
N ASP A 105 -21.41 -5.01 7.55
CA ASP A 105 -22.41 -3.94 7.57
C ASP A 105 -22.80 -3.47 8.97
N ARG A 106 -23.60 -2.40 9.00
CA ARG A 106 -24.23 -1.84 10.22
C ARG A 106 -23.24 -1.35 11.27
N VAL A 107 -21.98 -1.08 10.91
CA VAL A 107 -20.97 -0.44 11.79
C VAL A 107 -20.52 0.93 11.29
N ALA A 108 -20.93 1.29 10.07
CA ALA A 108 -20.63 2.58 9.45
C ALA A 108 -21.11 3.77 10.31
N THR A 109 -20.22 4.72 10.48
CA THR A 109 -20.41 6.02 11.13
C THR A 109 -19.52 7.04 10.42
N ASP A 110 -19.78 8.33 10.59
CA ASP A 110 -18.83 9.33 10.14
C ASP A 110 -17.46 9.10 10.79
N GLY A 111 -16.40 9.16 9.99
CA GLY A 111 -15.03 8.83 10.41
C GLY A 111 -14.76 7.36 10.77
N CYS A 112 -15.72 6.44 10.59
CA CYS A 112 -15.57 5.01 10.90
C CYS A 112 -15.19 4.71 12.36
N TYR A 113 -15.81 5.43 13.30
CA TYR A 113 -15.49 5.40 14.72
C TYR A 113 -15.48 4.00 15.37
N PHE A 114 -16.40 3.11 15.00
CA PHE A 114 -16.51 1.79 15.66
C PHE A 114 -15.56 0.74 15.13
N ALA A 115 -15.37 0.71 13.82
CA ALA A 115 -14.55 -0.27 13.14
C ALA A 115 -14.32 0.19 11.71
N GLY A 116 -13.21 -0.22 11.11
CA GLY A 116 -12.90 0.10 9.73
C GLY A 116 -11.59 -0.52 9.25
N VAL A 117 -11.26 -0.24 8.01
CA VAL A 117 -9.96 -0.49 7.41
C VAL A 117 -9.39 0.82 6.89
N GLU A 118 -8.17 1.19 7.32
CA GLU A 118 -7.39 2.29 6.73
C GLU A 118 -6.45 1.73 5.67
N ILE A 119 -6.59 2.22 4.43
CA ILE A 119 -5.77 1.84 3.27
C ILE A 119 -4.90 3.05 2.88
N LYS A 120 -3.58 2.95 3.06
CA LYS A 120 -2.65 4.08 2.87
C LYS A 120 -1.94 4.06 1.51
N THR A 121 -2.58 4.59 0.47
CA THR A 121 -2.02 4.62 -0.89
C THR A 121 -1.31 5.93 -1.26
N GLN A 122 -1.41 6.97 -0.44
CA GLN A 122 -0.89 8.31 -0.71
C GLN A 122 0.63 8.44 -0.62
N LYS A 123 1.20 9.48 -1.25
CA LYS A 123 2.63 9.82 -1.09
C LYS A 123 3.02 10.18 0.35
N ASP A 124 2.22 11.00 1.02
CA ASP A 124 2.45 11.45 2.40
C ASP A 124 1.87 10.45 3.42
N GLN A 125 2.75 9.63 3.97
CA GLN A 125 2.40 8.55 4.87
C GLN A 125 2.05 9.01 6.30
N ARG A 126 2.19 10.31 6.61
CA ARG A 126 1.84 10.88 7.93
C ARG A 126 0.34 11.00 8.15
N SER A 127 -0.44 11.12 7.09
CA SER A 127 -1.89 11.35 7.17
C SER A 127 -2.63 10.13 7.71
N THR A 128 -3.53 10.34 8.66
CA THR A 128 -4.51 9.36 9.17
C THR A 128 -5.93 9.87 8.93
N GLY A 129 -6.89 8.95 8.84
CA GLY A 129 -8.32 9.25 8.68
C GLY A 129 -8.79 9.65 7.28
N TYR A 130 -10.10 9.86 7.13
CA TYR A 130 -10.76 10.19 5.87
C TYR A 130 -10.42 11.62 5.42
N ARG A 131 -9.55 11.76 4.42
CA ARG A 131 -9.31 13.04 3.74
C ARG A 131 -9.57 12.86 2.25
N GLN A 132 -10.77 13.24 1.81
CA GLN A 132 -11.06 13.45 0.39
C GLN A 132 -10.19 14.61 -0.11
N ALA A 133 -8.99 14.31 -0.59
CA ALA A 133 -8.13 15.29 -1.23
C ALA A 133 -8.11 15.02 -2.74
N THR A 134 -9.26 15.09 -3.42
CA THR A 134 -9.40 15.08 -4.90
C THR A 134 -8.81 13.88 -5.66
N ASN A 135 -8.06 13.01 -4.98
CA ASN A 135 -7.37 11.81 -5.40
C ASN A 135 -7.51 10.86 -4.22
N LYS A 136 -8.08 9.68 -4.47
CA LYS A 136 -8.63 8.72 -3.51
C LYS A 136 -7.55 7.98 -2.71
N SER A 137 -6.56 8.68 -2.16
CA SER A 137 -5.29 8.10 -1.73
C SER A 137 -5.22 7.71 -0.25
N LEU A 138 -6.21 8.08 0.57
CA LEU A 138 -6.33 7.64 1.96
C LEU A 138 -7.82 7.44 2.27
N LEU A 139 -8.22 6.21 2.55
CA LEU A 139 -9.61 5.87 2.84
C LEU A 139 -9.69 5.00 4.08
N SER A 140 -10.34 5.52 5.13
CA SER A 140 -10.94 4.69 6.18
C SER A 140 -12.29 4.20 5.66
N VAL A 141 -12.44 2.89 5.49
CA VAL A 141 -13.67 2.26 5.00
C VAL A 141 -14.30 1.43 6.10
N CYS A 142 -15.61 1.59 6.27
CA CYS A 142 -16.39 0.84 7.26
C CYS A 142 -17.78 0.44 6.74
N SER A 143 -17.94 0.36 5.42
CA SER A 143 -19.20 0.03 4.76
C SER A 143 -18.96 -0.70 3.44
N GLY A 144 -19.83 -1.65 3.11
CA GLY A 144 -19.89 -2.27 1.78
C GLY A 144 -20.23 -1.30 0.65
N ASN A 145 -20.70 -0.08 0.91
CA ASN A 145 -21.02 0.90 -0.13
C ASN A 145 -19.81 1.31 -0.99
N TYR A 146 -18.59 1.06 -0.52
CA TYR A 146 -17.36 1.31 -1.26
C TYR A 146 -16.95 0.11 -2.15
N THR A 147 -17.80 -0.92 -2.28
CA THR A 147 -17.53 -2.11 -3.11
C THR A 147 -17.15 -1.73 -4.53
N GLY A 148 -16.04 -2.29 -5.02
CA GLY A 148 -15.52 -2.04 -6.36
C GLY A 148 -14.56 -0.87 -6.45
N GLU A 149 -14.43 -0.07 -5.39
CA GLU A 149 -13.55 1.09 -5.38
C GLU A 149 -12.08 0.72 -5.56
N LEU A 150 -11.41 1.42 -6.48
CA LEU A 150 -10.02 1.16 -6.84
C LEU A 150 -9.03 2.13 -6.15
N PHE A 151 -8.11 1.50 -5.45
CA PHE A 151 -6.85 1.82 -4.78
C PHE A 151 -5.64 1.86 -5.67
N LYS A 152 -4.95 2.99 -5.92
CA LYS A 152 -3.62 2.95 -6.56
C LYS A 152 -2.60 3.64 -5.68
N SER A 153 -1.58 2.90 -5.27
CA SER A 153 -0.53 3.46 -4.43
C SER A 153 0.46 4.31 -5.20
N GLU A 154 1.07 5.28 -4.52
CA GLU A 154 2.21 6.05 -5.02
C GLU A 154 3.56 5.43 -4.59
N ARG A 155 3.51 4.33 -3.81
CA ARG A 155 4.68 3.63 -3.25
C ARG A 155 4.56 2.12 -3.44
N ASN A 156 5.67 1.41 -3.27
CA ASN A 156 5.76 -0.05 -3.39
C ASN A 156 5.26 -0.82 -2.15
N ILE A 157 4.98 -0.13 -1.05
CA ILE A 157 4.41 -0.69 0.19
C ILE A 157 3.11 0.05 0.49
N VAL A 158 2.06 -0.70 0.80
CA VAL A 158 0.77 -0.17 1.27
C VAL A 158 0.42 -0.75 2.63
N PRO A 159 0.45 0.07 3.69
CA PRO A 159 -0.15 -0.30 4.96
C PRO A 159 -1.67 -0.48 4.85
N ILE A 160 -2.16 -1.62 5.33
CA ILE A 160 -3.57 -1.93 5.56
C ILE A 160 -3.74 -2.09 7.07
N ILE A 161 -4.57 -1.24 7.67
CA ILE A 161 -4.79 -1.23 9.11
C ILE A 161 -6.25 -1.56 9.36
N THR A 162 -6.54 -2.77 9.80
CA THR A 162 -7.88 -3.16 10.22
C THR A 162 -8.05 -2.86 11.70
N TYR A 163 -9.22 -2.35 12.08
CA TYR A 163 -9.49 -2.03 13.47
C TYR A 163 -10.95 -2.24 13.85
N SER A 164 -11.17 -2.61 15.09
CA SER A 164 -12.50 -2.69 15.71
C SER A 164 -12.42 -2.49 17.21
N ARG A 165 -13.35 -1.70 17.75
CA ARG A 165 -13.61 -1.60 19.20
C ARG A 165 -14.93 -2.24 19.60
N ILE A 166 -15.59 -2.96 18.68
CA ILE A 166 -16.87 -3.64 18.90
C ILE A 166 -16.73 -5.13 18.52
N TRP A 167 -17.84 -5.79 18.21
CA TRP A 167 -17.87 -7.16 17.72
C TRP A 167 -16.98 -7.38 16.50
N VAL A 168 -16.74 -8.66 16.20
CA VAL A 168 -15.88 -9.08 15.10
C VAL A 168 -16.46 -8.57 13.78
N VAL A 169 -15.67 -7.77 13.06
CA VAL A 169 -15.95 -7.33 11.69
C VAL A 169 -14.98 -8.00 10.73
N LYS A 170 -15.47 -8.26 9.52
CA LYS A 170 -14.70 -8.81 8.41
C LYS A 170 -14.37 -7.70 7.42
N THR A 171 -13.11 -7.65 6.99
CA THR A 171 -12.64 -6.84 5.85
C THR A 171 -12.28 -7.75 4.70
N GLU A 172 -12.71 -7.43 3.48
CA GLU A 172 -12.34 -8.16 2.27
C GLU A 172 -11.84 -7.19 1.20
N LEU A 173 -10.65 -7.48 0.65
CA LEU A 173 -10.03 -6.70 -0.43
C LEU A 173 -9.46 -7.66 -1.48
N TRP A 174 -9.29 -7.16 -2.69
CA TRP A 174 -8.42 -7.75 -3.69
C TRP A 174 -7.20 -6.86 -3.88
N TYR A 175 -6.02 -7.44 -4.01
CA TYR A 175 -4.80 -6.67 -4.24
C TYR A 175 -3.93 -7.32 -5.31
N ARG A 176 -3.13 -6.51 -5.99
CA ARG A 176 -2.10 -6.95 -6.92
C ARG A 176 -1.04 -5.88 -7.11
N MET A 177 0.02 -6.25 -7.79
CA MET A 177 0.99 -5.33 -8.35
C MET A 177 0.33 -4.47 -9.43
N GLY A 178 0.52 -3.16 -9.35
CA GLY A 178 0.05 -2.20 -10.33
C GLY A 178 0.80 -2.33 -11.65
N ARG A 179 0.09 -2.09 -12.75
CA ARG A 179 0.67 -2.12 -14.11
C ARG A 179 1.57 -0.89 -14.32
N PHE A 180 2.75 -1.12 -14.88
CA PHE A 180 3.74 -0.07 -15.13
C PHE A 180 3.25 0.93 -16.19
N THR A 181 2.97 2.17 -15.80
CA THR A 181 2.56 3.22 -16.76
C THR A 181 3.75 3.98 -17.38
N GLN A 182 4.97 3.84 -16.84
CA GLN A 182 6.14 4.64 -17.26
C GLN A 182 6.88 4.13 -18.51
N GLN A 183 6.59 2.93 -19.03
CA GLN A 183 7.26 2.43 -20.24
C GLN A 183 6.90 3.27 -21.48
N ARG A 184 5.66 3.76 -21.61
CA ARG A 184 5.29 4.63 -22.76
C ARG A 184 6.04 5.96 -22.77
N ALA A 185 6.36 6.54 -21.61
CA ALA A 185 7.08 7.81 -21.52
C ALA A 185 8.60 7.65 -21.67
N TYR A 186 9.18 6.58 -21.09
CA TYR A 186 10.59 6.26 -21.23
C TYR A 186 10.96 5.78 -22.65
N LEU A 187 10.09 4.97 -23.28
CA LEU A 187 10.29 4.54 -24.67
C LEU A 187 10.05 5.68 -25.67
N ARG A 188 9.08 6.57 -25.44
CA ARG A 188 8.90 7.79 -26.28
C ARG A 188 10.13 8.70 -26.23
N LYS A 189 10.70 8.94 -25.04
CA LYS A 189 11.96 9.69 -24.89
C LYS A 189 13.15 9.03 -25.60
N ARG A 190 13.12 7.71 -25.83
CA ARG A 190 14.16 6.99 -26.58
C ARG A 190 14.00 7.12 -28.09
N VAL A 191 12.77 7.20 -28.59
CA VAL A 191 12.48 7.40 -30.02
C VAL A 191 12.89 8.81 -30.46
N ASP A 192 12.67 9.82 -29.61
CA ASP A 192 13.08 11.21 -29.94
C ASP A 192 14.61 11.42 -29.89
N ASN A 193 15.37 10.47 -29.32
CA ASN A 193 16.82 10.55 -29.14
C ASN A 193 17.61 9.67 -30.13
N GLN A 194 16.98 9.30 -31.25
CA GLN A 194 17.58 8.49 -32.33
C GLN A 194 18.69 9.21 -33.14
N ALA A 195 19.17 10.38 -32.71
CA ALA A 195 20.27 11.11 -33.34
C ALA A 195 21.66 10.71 -32.82
N ILE A 196 21.78 9.83 -31.81
CA ILE A 196 23.08 9.45 -31.21
C ILE A 196 23.23 7.93 -31.20
N GLN A 197 23.31 7.31 -32.37
CA GLN A 197 23.51 5.85 -32.52
C GLN A 197 24.99 5.42 -32.65
N HIS A 198 25.96 6.34 -32.56
CA HIS A 198 27.35 6.02 -32.91
C HIS A 198 28.36 5.86 -31.77
N LEU A 199 27.97 5.87 -30.48
CA LEU A 199 28.97 5.89 -29.40
C LEU A 199 28.86 4.89 -28.25
N ILE A 200 28.01 3.86 -28.29
CA ILE A 200 28.07 2.80 -27.27
C ILE A 200 27.89 1.40 -27.89
N SER A 201 29.00 0.67 -27.99
CA SER A 201 29.13 -0.76 -28.36
C SER A 201 28.70 -1.68 -27.20
N PRO A 202 28.50 -3.01 -27.38
CA PRO A 202 27.31 -3.74 -26.96
C PRO A 202 27.52 -4.50 -25.63
N ILE A 203 26.82 -4.11 -24.55
CA ILE A 203 26.82 -4.91 -23.30
C ILE A 203 25.41 -5.27 -22.79
N ILE A 204 24.30 -4.80 -23.38
CA ILE A 204 22.98 -5.17 -22.84
C ILE A 204 22.14 -5.88 -23.90
N TYR A 205 22.59 -7.10 -24.21
CA TYR A 205 21.70 -8.21 -24.51
C TYR A 205 20.98 -8.59 -23.21
N VAL A 206 19.78 -8.04 -23.00
CA VAL A 206 18.74 -8.73 -22.24
C VAL A 206 17.54 -8.83 -23.19
N LEU A 207 17.72 -9.67 -24.21
CA LEU A 207 16.63 -10.29 -24.93
C LEU A 207 16.33 -11.59 -24.19
N HIS A 208 15.14 -11.67 -23.60
CA HIS A 208 14.25 -12.82 -23.48
C HIS A 208 13.40 -12.61 -22.23
N TYR A 209 12.24 -11.96 -22.37
CA TYR A 209 10.98 -12.40 -21.78
C TYR A 209 9.86 -11.54 -22.39
N ASP A 210 8.74 -12.20 -22.69
CA ASP A 210 7.50 -11.71 -23.33
C ASP A 210 7.44 -11.74 -24.86
N LYS A 211 7.65 -12.94 -25.42
CA LYS A 211 7.18 -13.31 -26.78
C LYS A 211 5.69 -13.71 -26.84
N GLU A 212 4.90 -13.49 -25.79
CA GLU A 212 3.46 -13.83 -25.78
C GLU A 212 2.51 -12.65 -25.99
N PHE A 213 3.01 -11.41 -26.16
CA PHE A 213 2.15 -10.22 -26.27
C PHE A 213 1.89 -9.71 -27.71
N MET A 214 2.25 -10.47 -28.75
CA MET A 214 2.06 -10.03 -30.16
C MET A 214 1.48 -11.10 -31.10
N SER A 215 0.53 -11.92 -30.64
CA SER A 215 -0.18 -12.84 -31.54
C SER A 215 -1.70 -12.87 -31.46
N ASN A 216 -2.37 -12.07 -30.60
CA ASN A 216 -3.84 -12.20 -30.42
C ASN A 216 -4.66 -10.91 -30.64
N GLU A 217 -4.21 -10.02 -31.54
CA GLU A 217 -5.04 -8.86 -31.96
C GLU A 217 -5.26 -8.78 -33.48
N SER A 218 -5.29 -9.92 -34.17
CA SER A 218 -5.63 -9.99 -35.61
C SER A 218 -6.60 -11.11 -36.02
N GLU A 219 -7.36 -11.69 -35.08
CA GLU A 219 -8.50 -12.57 -35.39
C GLU A 219 -9.72 -12.22 -34.54
N MET A 220 -10.33 -11.07 -34.84
CA MET A 220 -11.77 -10.87 -34.61
C MET A 220 -12.26 -9.80 -35.60
N LYS A 221 -12.40 -10.23 -36.85
CA LYS A 221 -13.39 -9.70 -37.79
C LYS A 221 -14.56 -10.67 -37.81
#